data_AF-A0A497SQ88-F1
#
_entry.id   AF-A0A497SQ88-F1
#
_cell.length_a   1.000
_cell.length_b   1.000
_cell.length_c   1.000
_cell.angle_alpha   90.00
_cell.angle_beta   90.00
_cell.angle_gamma   90.00
#
_symmetry.space_group_name_H-M   'P 1'
#
loop_
_entity.id
_entity.type
_entity.pdbx_description
1 polymer ?
#
loop_
_entity_poly.entity_id
_entity_poly.type
_entity_poly.pdbx_seq_one_letter_code
_entity_poly.pdbx_strand_id
1 'polypeptide(L)'
;MGVGKIAQDFATKNGYNTIQNLTGHQISRNKIHCGLSVPNYNNSDKRKIVDNMEIAIEPYFTLGAPRIKDKGDSNILQLVSTRNVRDPVAKKVLDYIKNYYPAPPFSKRWLVKDVIDEIYPNSSYSKEAFSMQEIRRVVKFLKMNKAIEEYSALLTVDRAINSQFEDTVVFVDGKKSVITRL
;
A
#
# COMPACT_ATOMS: atom_id res chain seq x y z
N MET A 1 -4.58 14.50 24.54
CA MET A 1 -3.30 14.40 23.83
C MET A 1 -3.52 13.55 22.59
N GLY A 2 -3.09 13.97 21.40
CA GLY A 2 -3.35 13.25 20.15
C GLY A 2 -2.33 12.13 19.87
N VAL A 3 -2.70 11.14 19.05
CA VAL A 3 -1.85 9.97 18.71
C VAL A 3 -0.47 10.39 18.20
N GLY A 4 -0.42 11.32 17.24
CA GLY A 4 0.86 11.78 16.68
C GLY A 4 1.77 12.49 17.66
N LYS A 5 1.20 13.21 18.64
CA LYS A 5 2.00 13.82 19.73
C LYS A 5 2.62 12.74 20.62
N ILE A 6 1.86 11.69 20.96
CA ILE A 6 2.36 10.58 21.78
C ILE A 6 3.53 9.88 21.07
N ALA A 7 3.38 9.58 19.77
CA ALA A 7 4.43 8.96 18.98
C ALA A 7 5.70 9.83 18.89
N GLN A 8 5.54 11.14 18.65
CA GLN A 8 6.66 12.07 18.57
C GLN A 8 7.39 12.25 19.90
N ASP A 9 6.65 12.44 21.00
CA ASP A 9 7.25 12.59 22.32
C ASP A 9 8.05 11.34 22.70
N PHE A 10 7.52 10.14 22.38
CA PHE A 10 8.24 8.88 22.57
C PHE A 10 9.53 8.83 21.73
N ALA A 11 9.46 9.14 20.43
CA ALA A 11 10.62 9.13 19.56
C ALA A 11 11.70 10.10 20.05
N THR A 12 11.34 11.36 20.31
CA THR A 12 12.28 12.39 20.76
C THR A 12 12.93 12.03 22.09
N LYS A 13 12.16 11.51 23.05
CA LYS A 13 12.70 11.05 24.34
C LYS A 13 13.76 9.96 24.20
N ASN A 14 13.66 9.12 23.16
CA ASN A 14 14.58 8.01 22.91
C ASN A 14 15.63 8.32 21.82
N GLY A 15 15.77 9.58 21.39
CA GLY A 15 16.78 9.98 20.42
C GLY A 15 16.45 9.64 18.96
N TYR A 16 15.17 9.48 18.62
CA TYR A 16 14.69 9.19 17.28
C TYR A 16 13.85 10.33 16.71
N ASN A 17 13.73 10.36 15.37
CA ASN A 17 12.74 11.17 14.66
C ASN A 17 11.54 10.31 14.24
N THR A 18 10.40 10.94 14.02
CA THR A 18 9.25 10.30 13.38
C THR A 18 9.21 10.63 11.89
N ILE A 19 8.79 9.69 11.05
CA ILE A 19 8.51 9.99 9.63
C ILE A 19 7.20 10.78 9.56
N GLN A 20 7.25 11.99 8.99
CA GLN A 20 6.14 12.93 9.02
C GLN A 20 5.20 12.80 7.81
N ASN A 21 5.70 12.31 6.68
CA ASN A 21 4.94 12.16 5.44
C ASN A 21 4.56 10.70 5.11
N LEU A 22 4.54 9.84 6.13
CA LEU A 22 3.99 8.48 6.09
C LEU A 22 3.28 8.25 7.43
N THR A 23 2.02 7.85 7.38
CA THR A 23 1.08 7.97 8.50
C THR A 23 0.10 6.82 8.48
N GLY A 24 -0.47 6.48 9.64
CA GLY A 24 -1.63 5.63 9.71
C GLY A 24 -2.84 6.20 8.98
N HIS A 25 -3.90 5.42 8.90
CA HIS A 25 -5.06 5.78 8.09
C HIS A 25 -6.35 5.10 8.55
N GLN A 26 -7.48 5.66 8.15
CA GLN A 26 -8.76 4.97 8.26
C GLN A 26 -8.86 3.86 7.21
N ILE A 27 -9.42 2.74 7.63
CA ILE A 27 -9.76 1.57 6.82
C ILE A 27 -11.28 1.52 6.66
N SER A 28 -11.73 0.97 5.54
CA SER A 28 -13.13 0.55 5.38
C SER A 28 -13.20 -0.75 4.59
N ARG A 29 -14.41 -1.32 4.54
CA ARG A 29 -14.68 -2.50 3.69
C ARG A 29 -14.14 -2.31 2.28
N ASN A 30 -13.25 -3.22 1.86
CA ASN A 30 -12.58 -3.25 0.55
C ASN A 30 -11.74 -2.01 0.19
N LYS A 31 -11.40 -1.15 1.16
CA LYS A 31 -10.59 0.04 0.91
C LYS A 31 -9.61 0.27 2.05
N ILE A 32 -8.33 0.08 1.75
CA ILE A 32 -7.26 0.22 2.75
C ILE A 32 -7.11 1.69 3.17
N HIS A 33 -7.07 2.64 2.23
CA HIS A 33 -6.89 4.07 2.53
C HIS A 33 -8.18 4.88 2.33
N CYS A 34 -8.84 5.32 3.41
CA CYS A 34 -10.12 6.05 3.35
C CYS A 34 -10.04 7.57 3.50
N GLY A 35 -8.84 8.16 3.42
CA GLY A 35 -8.63 9.60 3.36
C GLY A 35 -8.43 10.31 4.71
N LEU A 36 -8.83 9.69 5.83
CA LEU A 36 -8.38 10.13 7.15
C LEU A 36 -6.97 9.56 7.40
N SER A 37 -6.03 10.43 7.74
CA SER A 37 -4.67 10.07 8.15
C SER A 37 -4.50 10.19 9.66
N VAL A 38 -3.69 9.31 10.23
CA VAL A 38 -3.27 9.31 11.64
C VAL A 38 -1.77 9.63 11.70
N PRO A 39 -1.39 10.90 11.93
CA PRO A 39 -0.01 11.33 11.84
C PRO A 39 0.85 10.74 12.95
N ASN A 40 2.15 10.59 12.64
CA ASN A 40 3.19 10.16 13.58
C ASN A 40 3.89 11.35 14.27
N TYR A 41 3.32 12.54 14.14
CA TYR A 41 3.85 13.76 14.73
C TYR A 41 2.72 14.69 15.18
N ASN A 42 3.03 15.66 16.02
CA ASN A 42 2.09 16.68 16.41
C ASN A 42 1.88 17.69 15.27
N ASN A 43 0.88 17.43 14.41
CA ASN A 43 0.44 18.34 13.35
C ASN A 43 -0.65 19.33 13.82
N SER A 44 -0.92 19.40 15.14
CA SER A 44 -2.00 20.21 15.74
C SER A 44 -3.41 19.86 15.28
N ASP A 45 -3.62 18.69 14.66
CA ASP A 45 -4.95 18.20 14.29
C ASP A 45 -5.79 17.91 15.53
N LYS A 46 -7.03 18.40 15.52
CA LYS A 46 -8.00 18.29 16.61
C LYS A 46 -9.15 17.34 16.29
N ARG A 47 -9.15 16.71 15.11
CA ARG A 47 -10.16 15.71 14.74
C ARG A 47 -10.17 14.59 15.78
N LYS A 48 -11.37 14.21 16.19
CA LYS A 48 -11.58 13.12 17.14
C LYS A 48 -11.79 11.83 16.37
N ILE A 49 -11.24 10.74 16.89
CA ILE A 49 -11.67 9.40 16.52
C ILE A 49 -13.07 9.21 17.10
N VAL A 50 -14.02 8.80 16.27
CA VAL A 50 -15.42 8.56 16.67
C VAL A 50 -15.76 7.08 16.53
N ASP A 51 -16.92 6.72 17.07
CA ASP A 51 -17.42 5.35 16.99
C ASP A 51 -17.61 4.89 15.54
N ASN A 52 -17.46 3.58 15.30
CA ASN A 52 -17.47 2.91 14.00
C ASN A 52 -16.31 3.31 13.07
N MET A 53 -15.21 3.83 13.61
CA MET A 53 -13.97 3.99 12.86
C MET A 53 -13.06 2.77 13.02
N GLU A 54 -12.56 2.28 11.89
CA GLU A 54 -11.47 1.31 11.78
C GLU A 54 -10.21 2.06 11.36
N ILE A 55 -9.14 1.96 12.14
CA ILE A 55 -7.95 2.79 11.96
C ILE A 55 -6.69 1.94 12.09
N ALA A 56 -5.83 2.02 11.08
CA ALA A 56 -4.43 1.64 11.17
C ALA A 56 -3.65 2.71 11.94
N ILE A 57 -2.99 2.31 13.03
CA ILE A 57 -2.03 3.12 13.76
C ILE A 57 -0.64 2.54 13.48
N GLU A 58 0.15 3.23 12.68
CA GLU A 58 1.47 2.78 12.21
C GLU A 58 2.56 3.85 12.40
N PRO A 59 3.10 4.00 13.62
CA PRO A 59 4.27 4.84 13.86
C PRO A 59 5.50 4.34 13.10
N TYR A 60 6.14 5.27 12.39
CA TYR A 60 7.46 5.08 11.79
C TYR A 60 8.50 5.92 12.53
N PHE A 61 9.56 5.27 12.99
CA PHE A 61 10.69 5.92 13.65
C PHE A 61 11.95 5.79 12.81
N THR A 62 12.84 6.78 12.88
CA THR A 62 14.09 6.77 12.15
C THR A 62 15.22 7.43 12.94
N LEU A 63 16.44 6.98 12.69
CA LEU A 63 17.67 7.63 13.17
C LEU A 63 18.06 8.86 12.34
N GLY A 64 17.41 9.08 11.19
CA GLY A 64 17.78 10.13 10.25
C GLY A 64 16.70 11.19 10.07
N ALA A 65 16.64 11.74 8.86
CA ALA A 65 15.72 12.78 8.47
C ALA A 65 14.25 12.33 8.57
N PRO A 66 13.33 13.21 9.01
CA PRO A 66 11.95 12.87 9.37
C PRO A 66 11.03 12.68 8.14
N ARG A 67 11.57 12.25 6.99
CA ARG A 67 10.84 12.21 5.72
C ARG A 67 11.25 11.01 4.87
N ILE A 68 10.29 10.50 4.12
CA ILE A 68 10.50 9.53 3.04
C ILE A 68 10.35 10.19 1.67
N LYS A 69 10.87 9.53 0.64
CA LYS A 69 10.72 9.85 -0.77
C LYS A 69 10.50 8.59 -1.59
N ASP A 70 9.97 8.76 -2.79
CA ASP A 70 9.86 7.68 -3.76
C ASP A 70 11.24 7.25 -4.25
N LYS A 71 11.43 5.93 -4.32
CA LYS A 71 12.61 5.26 -4.87
C LYS A 71 12.36 4.74 -6.30
N GLY A 72 11.11 4.77 -6.77
CA GLY A 72 10.69 4.27 -8.07
C GLY A 72 9.87 2.98 -7.96
N ASP A 73 9.97 2.11 -8.97
CA ASP A 73 9.18 0.89 -9.09
C ASP A 73 9.26 0.00 -7.84
N SER A 74 8.12 -0.60 -7.49
CA SER A 74 7.94 -1.57 -6.41
C SER A 74 7.33 -2.88 -6.94
N ASN A 75 6.77 -3.68 -6.04
CA ASN A 75 6.02 -4.88 -6.36
C ASN A 75 4.50 -4.74 -6.13
N ILE A 76 3.98 -3.55 -5.82
CA ILE A 76 2.58 -3.35 -5.41
C ILE A 76 1.83 -2.57 -6.49
N LEU A 77 0.80 -3.20 -7.05
CA LEU A 77 -0.08 -2.65 -8.08
C LEU A 77 -1.49 -2.45 -7.52
N GLN A 78 -2.27 -1.58 -8.14
CA GLN A 78 -3.69 -1.43 -7.87
C GLN A 78 -4.47 -1.20 -9.16
N LEU A 79 -5.66 -1.80 -9.27
CA LEU A 79 -6.61 -1.48 -10.33
C LEU A 79 -7.22 -0.10 -10.08
N VAL A 80 -7.09 0.81 -11.04
CA VAL A 80 -7.63 2.18 -10.94
C VAL A 80 -8.69 2.48 -11.98
N SER A 81 -8.78 1.70 -13.05
CA SER A 81 -9.77 1.87 -14.10
C SER A 81 -10.13 0.53 -14.74
N THR A 82 -11.43 0.33 -14.93
CA THR A 82 -11.99 -0.87 -15.59
C THR A 82 -12.20 -0.68 -17.09
N ARG A 83 -11.78 0.47 -17.65
CA ARG A 83 -11.92 0.75 -19.10
C ARG A 83 -11.14 -0.27 -19.91
N ASN A 84 -11.76 -0.73 -21.01
CA ASN A 84 -11.14 -1.71 -21.89
C ASN A 84 -9.92 -1.12 -22.60
N VAL A 85 -8.91 -1.98 -22.82
CA VAL A 85 -7.72 -1.67 -23.59
C VAL A 85 -7.73 -2.39 -24.94
N ARG A 86 -7.00 -1.86 -25.93
CA ARG A 86 -6.98 -2.38 -27.31
C ARG A 86 -6.08 -3.60 -27.50
N ASP A 87 -4.98 -3.70 -26.75
CA ASP A 87 -4.05 -4.83 -26.84
C ASP A 87 -4.76 -6.12 -26.33
N PRO A 88 -4.89 -7.17 -27.16
CA PRO A 88 -5.65 -8.37 -26.79
C PRO A 88 -5.10 -9.11 -25.58
N VAL A 89 -3.77 -9.14 -25.42
CA VAL A 89 -3.11 -9.79 -24.29
C VAL A 89 -3.32 -8.96 -23.03
N ALA A 90 -3.09 -7.64 -23.12
CA ALA A 90 -3.30 -6.75 -22.00
C ALA A 90 -4.77 -6.73 -21.57
N LYS A 91 -5.71 -6.89 -22.51
CA LYS A 91 -7.13 -7.04 -22.21
C LYS A 91 -7.40 -8.29 -21.38
N LYS A 92 -6.87 -9.46 -21.77
CA LYS A 92 -7.01 -10.70 -20.98
C LYS A 92 -6.48 -10.53 -19.55
N VAL A 93 -5.29 -9.96 -19.41
CA VAL A 93 -4.68 -9.70 -18.10
C VAL A 93 -5.51 -8.69 -17.29
N LEU A 94 -6.00 -7.63 -17.91
CA LEU A 94 -6.85 -6.65 -17.25
C LEU A 94 -8.19 -7.26 -16.80
N ASP A 95 -8.80 -8.12 -17.61
CA ASP A 95 -10.04 -8.81 -17.26
C ASP A 95 -9.82 -9.78 -16.09
N TYR A 96 -8.67 -10.45 -16.03
CA TYR A 96 -8.25 -11.20 -14.83
C TYR A 96 -8.14 -10.29 -13.60
N ILE A 97 -7.42 -9.16 -13.71
CA ILE A 97 -7.27 -8.20 -12.60
C ILE A 97 -8.64 -7.69 -12.10
N LYS A 98 -9.59 -7.40 -12.99
CA LYS A 98 -10.94 -6.96 -12.61
C LYS A 98 -11.68 -8.01 -11.77
N ASN A 99 -11.51 -9.28 -12.09
CA ASN A 99 -12.24 -10.37 -11.44
C ASN A 99 -11.61 -10.78 -10.11
N TYR A 100 -10.27 -10.80 -10.03
CA TYR A 100 -9.54 -11.37 -8.89
C TYR A 100 -8.87 -10.31 -7.99
N TYR A 101 -8.61 -9.11 -8.51
CA TYR A 101 -7.98 -7.99 -7.78
C TYR A 101 -8.76 -6.66 -7.91
N PRO A 102 -10.09 -6.65 -7.66
CA PRO A 102 -10.94 -5.50 -8.01
C PRO A 102 -10.72 -4.25 -7.16
N ALA A 103 -10.18 -4.37 -5.95
CA ALA A 103 -10.18 -3.28 -4.97
C ALA A 103 -8.87 -3.11 -4.19
N PRO A 104 -8.39 -4.10 -3.40
CA PRO A 104 -7.14 -3.93 -2.67
C PRO A 104 -5.93 -3.97 -3.60
N PRO A 105 -4.81 -3.34 -3.21
CA PRO A 105 -3.54 -3.52 -3.89
C PRO A 105 -3.13 -5.00 -3.92
N PHE A 106 -2.44 -5.39 -4.99
CA PHE A 106 -1.97 -6.76 -5.23
C PHE A 106 -0.52 -6.76 -5.70
N SER A 107 0.16 -7.90 -5.57
CA SER A 107 1.58 -7.96 -5.93
C SER A 107 1.82 -8.32 -7.40
N LYS A 108 2.86 -7.73 -8.02
CA LYS A 108 3.36 -8.15 -9.34
C LYS A 108 3.66 -9.65 -9.38
N ARG A 109 4.16 -10.20 -8.27
CA ARG A 109 4.49 -11.62 -8.13
C ARG A 109 3.25 -12.51 -8.25
N TRP A 110 2.16 -12.13 -7.60
CA TRP A 110 0.88 -12.84 -7.70
C TRP A 110 0.35 -12.76 -9.14
N LEU A 111 0.35 -11.57 -9.73
CA LEU A 111 -0.08 -11.40 -11.12
C LEU A 111 0.72 -12.26 -12.09
N VAL A 112 2.06 -12.29 -11.95
CA VAL A 112 2.92 -13.11 -12.82
C VAL A 112 2.55 -14.59 -12.68
N LYS A 113 2.44 -15.09 -11.45
CA LYS A 113 2.10 -16.49 -11.17
C LYS A 113 0.75 -16.83 -11.80
N ASP A 114 -0.27 -16.03 -11.52
CA ASP A 114 -1.63 -16.24 -11.98
C ASP A 114 -1.76 -16.19 -13.51
N VAL A 115 -1.08 -15.24 -14.17
CA VAL A 115 -1.09 -15.15 -15.64
C VAL A 115 -0.48 -16.41 -16.28
N ILE A 116 0.60 -16.93 -15.70
CA ILE A 116 1.24 -18.16 -16.19
C ILE A 116 0.31 -19.36 -15.99
N ASP A 117 -0.23 -19.51 -14.78
CA ASP A 117 -0.99 -20.70 -14.40
C ASP A 117 -2.39 -20.72 -15.05
N GLU A 118 -3.07 -19.57 -15.12
CA GLU A 118 -4.50 -19.50 -15.51
C GLU A 118 -4.72 -19.04 -16.95
N ILE A 119 -3.89 -18.11 -17.47
CA ILE A 119 -4.11 -17.52 -18.82
C ILE A 119 -3.34 -18.31 -19.89
N TYR A 120 -2.20 -18.90 -19.54
CA TYR A 120 -1.30 -19.59 -20.48
C TYR A 120 -0.87 -21.00 -20.03
N PRO A 121 -1.80 -21.88 -19.61
CA PRO A 121 -1.48 -23.16 -18.96
C PRO A 121 -0.68 -24.14 -19.83
N ASN A 122 -0.83 -24.08 -21.16
CA ASN A 122 -0.22 -24.99 -22.13
C ASN A 122 0.88 -24.35 -22.98
N SER A 123 1.42 -23.19 -22.55
CA SER A 123 2.36 -22.48 -23.39
C SER A 123 3.75 -23.16 -23.41
N SER A 124 4.24 -23.51 -24.61
CA SER A 124 5.53 -24.18 -24.86
C SER A 124 6.76 -23.27 -24.65
N TYR A 125 6.56 -22.06 -24.13
CA TYR A 125 7.64 -21.14 -23.81
C TYR A 125 8.51 -21.73 -22.71
N SER A 126 9.82 -21.45 -22.71
CA SER A 126 10.59 -21.63 -21.48
C SER A 126 9.86 -20.81 -20.41
N LYS A 127 9.31 -21.49 -19.39
CA LYS A 127 8.35 -20.92 -18.43
C LYS A 127 8.81 -19.61 -17.78
N GLU A 128 10.09 -19.29 -17.85
CA GLU A 128 10.75 -18.24 -17.08
C GLU A 128 11.13 -16.98 -17.86
N ALA A 129 11.61 -17.07 -19.10
CA ALA A 129 12.26 -15.90 -19.75
C ALA A 129 11.34 -15.09 -20.67
N PHE A 130 10.59 -15.75 -21.57
CA PHE A 130 9.69 -15.08 -22.51
C PHE A 130 8.44 -14.55 -21.82
N SER A 131 7.85 -15.36 -20.93
CA SER A 131 6.69 -14.98 -20.10
C SER A 131 6.93 -13.70 -19.31
N MET A 132 8.11 -13.56 -18.69
CA MET A 132 8.44 -12.39 -17.88
C MET A 132 8.59 -11.10 -18.70
N GLN A 133 9.11 -11.17 -19.92
CA GLN A 133 9.21 -9.99 -20.79
C GLN A 133 7.83 -9.55 -21.27
N GLU A 134 6.97 -10.49 -21.65
CA GLU A 134 5.60 -10.19 -22.07
C GLU A 134 4.75 -9.64 -20.92
N ILE A 135 4.82 -10.23 -19.73
CA ILE A 135 4.12 -9.71 -18.55
C ILE A 135 4.62 -8.32 -18.18
N ARG A 136 5.94 -8.06 -18.22
CA ARG A 136 6.49 -6.71 -18.00
C ARG A 136 5.96 -5.73 -19.05
N ARG A 137 5.90 -6.12 -20.33
CA ARG A 137 5.34 -5.32 -21.41
C ARG A 137 3.87 -4.99 -21.14
N VAL A 138 3.08 -5.98 -20.75
CA VAL A 138 1.65 -5.83 -20.44
C VAL A 138 1.45 -4.92 -19.23
N VAL A 139 2.15 -5.16 -18.12
CA VAL A 139 2.09 -4.31 -16.92
C VAL A 139 2.46 -2.86 -17.27
N LYS A 140 3.55 -2.65 -18.02
CA LYS A 140 3.94 -1.32 -18.50
C LYS A 140 2.84 -0.68 -19.35
N PHE A 141 2.24 -1.43 -20.27
CA PHE A 141 1.15 -0.95 -21.12
C PHE A 141 -0.10 -0.57 -20.30
N LEU A 142 -0.50 -1.40 -19.32
CA LEU A 142 -1.63 -1.12 -18.44
C LEU A 142 -1.37 0.12 -17.55
N LYS A 143 -0.15 0.31 -17.06
CA LYS A 143 0.27 1.54 -16.35
C LYS A 143 0.15 2.77 -17.24
N MET A 144 0.69 2.72 -18.46
CA MET A 144 0.62 3.83 -19.43
C MET A 144 -0.82 4.21 -19.80
N ASN A 145 -1.73 3.23 -19.83
CA ASN A 145 -3.15 3.46 -20.11
C ASN A 145 -3.97 3.79 -18.85
N LYS A 146 -3.34 3.98 -17.68
CA LYS A 146 -4.01 4.25 -16.39
C LYS A 146 -5.09 3.21 -16.07
N ALA A 147 -4.88 1.96 -16.46
CA ALA A 147 -5.74 0.84 -16.05
C ALA A 147 -5.34 0.38 -14.65
N ILE A 148 -4.03 0.33 -14.41
CA ILE A 148 -3.43 0.03 -13.10
C ILE A 148 -2.44 1.14 -12.73
N GLU A 149 -2.24 1.32 -11.43
CA GLU A 149 -1.16 2.13 -10.87
C GLU A 149 -0.22 1.26 -10.06
N GLU A 150 0.99 1.76 -9.85
CA GLU A 150 2.01 1.11 -9.05
C GLU A 150 2.40 2.02 -7.90
N TYR A 151 2.34 1.51 -6.67
CA TYR A 151 2.86 2.25 -5.52
C TYR A 151 4.37 2.33 -5.59
N SER A 152 4.95 3.52 -5.43
CA SER A 152 6.40 3.67 -5.37
C SER A 152 6.97 2.92 -4.16
N ALA A 153 8.15 2.31 -4.30
CA ALA A 153 8.91 1.90 -3.14
C ALA A 153 9.35 3.15 -2.36
N LEU A 154 9.22 3.15 -1.05
CA LEU A 154 9.52 4.31 -0.20
C LEU A 154 10.88 4.15 0.49
N LEU A 155 11.63 5.25 0.61
CA LEU A 155 12.94 5.30 1.26
C LEU A 155 13.07 6.57 2.09
N THR A 156 13.72 6.50 3.24
CA THR A 156 14.17 7.69 3.97
C THR A 156 15.02 8.60 3.07
N VAL A 157 14.83 9.91 3.15
CA VAL A 157 15.46 10.85 2.21
C VAL A 157 17.00 10.79 2.24
N ASP A 158 17.55 10.47 3.41
CA ASP A 158 18.97 10.31 3.73
C ASP A 158 19.42 8.83 3.83
N ARG A 159 18.54 7.89 3.51
CA ARG A 159 18.78 6.43 3.60
C ARG A 159 19.04 5.90 5.01
N ALA A 160 18.73 6.67 6.04
CA ALA A 160 18.83 6.19 7.41
C ALA A 160 17.89 5.01 7.67
N ILE A 161 18.26 4.19 8.65
CA ILE A 161 17.42 3.08 9.14
C ILE A 161 16.09 3.66 9.65
N ASN A 162 15.00 2.97 9.33
CA ASN A 162 13.69 3.22 9.92
C ASN A 162 13.11 1.91 10.47
N SER A 163 12.17 2.05 11.39
CA SER A 163 11.36 0.97 11.94
C SER A 163 9.88 1.35 11.89
N GLN A 164 9.04 0.32 11.87
CA GLN A 164 7.59 0.45 11.85
C GLN A 164 7.01 -0.60 12.81
N PHE A 165 5.92 -0.24 13.48
CA PHE A 165 4.97 -1.17 14.08
C PHE A 165 3.57 -0.72 13.68
N GLU A 166 2.65 -1.66 13.50
CA GLU A 166 1.28 -1.36 13.10
C GLU A 166 0.28 -2.22 13.85
N ASP A 167 -0.83 -1.59 14.24
CA ASP A 167 -2.02 -2.29 14.70
C ASP A 167 -3.29 -1.68 14.08
N THR A 168 -4.31 -2.52 13.88
CA THR A 168 -5.65 -2.05 13.56
C THR A 168 -6.47 -1.92 14.83
N VAL A 169 -7.06 -0.75 15.01
CA VAL A 169 -7.90 -0.39 16.15
C VAL A 169 -9.30 -0.08 15.68
N VAL A 170 -10.30 -0.62 16.37
CA VAL A 170 -11.72 -0.39 16.10
C VAL A 170 -12.38 0.24 17.32
N PHE A 171 -13.30 1.16 17.08
CA PHE A 171 -14.14 1.79 18.10
C PHE A 171 -15.59 1.39 17.88
N VAL A 172 -16.20 0.67 18.83
CA VAL A 172 -17.60 0.22 18.76
C VAL A 172 -18.25 0.45 20.12
N ASP A 173 -19.42 1.11 20.13
CA ASP A 173 -20.17 1.44 21.35
C ASP A 173 -19.32 2.17 22.41
N GLY A 174 -18.43 3.05 21.94
CA GLY A 174 -17.50 3.78 22.80
C GLY A 174 -16.35 2.94 23.38
N LYS A 175 -16.22 1.67 22.98
CA LYS A 175 -15.13 0.78 23.37
C LYS A 175 -14.07 0.68 22.28
N LYS A 176 -12.81 0.77 22.70
CA LYS A 176 -11.64 0.58 21.83
C LYS A 176 -11.18 -0.87 21.90
N SER A 177 -11.02 -1.50 20.74
CA SER A 177 -10.46 -2.85 20.59
C SER A 177 -9.26 -2.83 19.64
N VAL A 178 -8.18 -3.53 19.98
CA VAL A 178 -7.06 -3.79 19.07
C VAL A 178 -7.27 -5.18 18.48
N ILE A 179 -7.45 -5.28 17.17
CA ILE A 179 -7.89 -6.53 16.52
C ILE A 179 -6.76 -7.34 15.88
N THR A 180 -5.54 -6.80 15.90
CA THR A 180 -4.33 -7.40 15.30
C THR A 180 -3.38 -8.02 16.31
N ARG A 181 -3.72 -7.97 17.61
CA ARG A 181 -2.96 -8.61 18.68
C ARG A 181 -3.71 -9.86 19.11
N LEU A 182 -3.23 -11.02 18.67
CA LEU A 182 -3.69 -12.35 19.09
C LEU A 182 -3.04 -12.75 20.41
#